data_AF-A0A833ZK49-F1
#
_entry.id   AF-A0A833ZK49-F1
#
_cell.length_a   1.000
_cell.length_b   1.000
_cell.length_c   1.000
_cell.angle_alpha   90.00
_cell.angle_beta   90.00
_cell.angle_gamma   90.00
#
_symmetry.space_group_name_H-M   'P 1'
#
loop_
_entity.id
_entity.type
_entity.pdbx_description
1 polymer ?
#
loop_
_entity_poly.entity_id
_entity_poly.type
_entity_poly.pdbx_seq_one_letter_code
_entity_poly.pdbx_strand_id
1 'polypeptide(L)'
;MAVASSAVTLPAVVEELLSEMAAAVRNSARIPDEHLLSLKFVFGSSALQALDLVDRQSITLISSPSGRHVYQVLGSSGKMYTCLASCHYCSCPAFAFSVLRKSDSLLGHCRSN
;
A
#
# COMPACT_ATOMS: atom_id res chain seq x y z
N MET A 1 34.46 14.25 0.76
CA MET A 1 33.49 13.83 -0.26
C MET A 1 33.20 12.34 -0.06
N ALA A 2 32.03 12.00 0.48
CA ALA A 2 31.49 10.65 0.48
C ALA A 2 29.97 10.77 0.37
N VAL A 3 29.43 10.27 -0.74
CA VAL A 3 28.01 10.27 -1.09
C VAL A 3 27.31 9.23 -0.22
N ALA A 4 26.54 9.69 0.76
CA ALA A 4 25.51 8.90 1.44
C ALA A 4 24.14 9.39 0.95
N SER A 5 23.86 9.17 -0.33
CA SER A 5 22.62 9.60 -0.99
C SER A 5 21.58 8.48 -1.04
N SER A 6 20.33 8.83 -0.70
CA SER A 6 19.04 8.31 -1.19
C SER A 6 18.24 7.25 -0.42
N ALA A 7 18.79 6.46 0.51
CA ALA A 7 18.01 5.35 1.08
C ALA A 7 17.05 5.70 2.24
N VAL A 8 17.29 6.80 2.97
CA VAL A 8 16.53 7.13 4.21
C VAL A 8 15.40 8.14 3.99
N THR A 9 15.42 8.88 2.88
CA THR A 9 14.47 9.99 2.65
C THR A 9 13.16 9.53 2.03
N LEU A 10 13.16 8.48 1.22
CA LEU A 10 11.97 8.06 0.46
C LEU A 10 10.80 7.59 1.33
N PRO A 11 11.00 6.81 2.42
CA PRO A 11 9.89 6.43 3.31
C PRO A 11 9.24 7.62 3.99
N ALA A 12 10.04 8.56 4.50
CA ALA A 12 9.53 9.76 5.17
C ALA A 12 8.74 10.67 4.21
N VAL A 13 9.24 10.86 2.98
CA VAL A 13 8.54 11.64 1.94
C VAL A 13 7.21 10.99 1.56
N VAL A 14 7.16 9.66 1.49
CA VAL A 14 5.92 8.92 1.24
C VAL A 14 4.92 9.10 2.37
N GLU A 15 5.36 8.99 3.63
CA GLU A 15 4.50 9.19 4.79
C GLU A 15 3.92 10.60 4.84
N GLU A 16 4.75 11.61 4.57
CA GLU A 16 4.33 13.01 4.50
C GLU A 16 3.30 13.22 3.40
N LEU A 17 3.57 12.74 2.18
CA LEU A 17 2.64 12.81 1.05
C LEU A 17 1.29 12.15 1.38
N LEU A 18 1.31 10.95 1.97
CA LEU A 18 0.08 10.24 2.35
C LEU A 18 -0.70 10.98 3.46
N SER A 19 0.01 11.64 4.39
CA SER A 19 -0.58 12.45 5.45
C SER A 19 -1.29 13.69 4.88
N GLU A 20 -0.64 14.40 3.96
CA GLU A 20 -1.21 15.55 3.26
C GLU A 20 -2.44 15.16 2.44
N MET A 21 -2.36 14.05 1.70
CA MET A 21 -3.50 13.50 0.96
C MET A 21 -4.67 13.19 1.90
N ALA A 22 -4.40 12.55 3.05
CA ALA A 22 -5.43 12.26 4.04
C ALA A 22 -6.05 13.54 4.62
N ALA A 23 -5.25 14.59 4.84
CA ALA A 23 -5.75 15.89 5.28
C ALA A 23 -6.63 16.56 4.22
N ALA A 24 -6.22 16.52 2.95
CA ALA A 24 -7.01 17.05 1.85
C ALA A 24 -8.39 16.36 1.75
N VAL A 25 -8.43 15.03 1.82
CA VAL A 25 -9.70 14.28 1.81
C VAL A 25 -10.60 14.67 2.98
N ARG A 26 -10.05 14.84 4.20
CA ARG A 26 -10.85 15.27 5.36
C ARG A 26 -11.45 16.67 5.19
N ASN A 27 -10.74 17.57 4.50
CA ASN A 27 -11.13 18.98 4.38
C ASN A 27 -12.02 19.28 3.17
N SER A 28 -11.78 18.63 2.03
CA SER A 28 -12.41 18.95 0.75
C SER A 28 -13.11 17.77 0.09
N ALA A 29 -13.08 16.59 0.71
CA ALA A 29 -13.55 15.30 0.16
C ALA A 29 -12.91 14.94 -1.21
N ARG A 30 -11.81 15.59 -1.60
CA ARG A 30 -11.12 15.38 -2.87
C ARG A 30 -9.61 15.43 -2.68
N ILE A 31 -8.91 14.62 -3.45
CA ILE A 31 -7.44 14.64 -3.52
C ILE A 31 -7.05 15.59 -4.67
N PRO A 32 -6.14 16.55 -4.46
CA PRO A 32 -5.67 17.42 -5.53
C PRO A 32 -4.82 16.66 -6.56
N ASP A 33 -4.90 17.07 -7.83
CA ASP A 33 -4.20 16.39 -8.94
C ASP A 33 -2.68 16.33 -8.74
N GLU A 34 -2.08 17.35 -8.12
CA GLU A 34 -0.64 17.38 -7.81
C GLU A 34 -0.20 16.23 -6.89
N HIS A 35 -1.06 15.85 -5.94
CA HIS A 35 -0.78 14.75 -5.01
C HIS A 35 -0.94 13.40 -5.73
N LEU A 36 -1.92 13.28 -6.63
CA LEU A 36 -2.10 12.10 -7.48
C LEU A 36 -0.93 11.89 -8.44
N LEU A 37 -0.42 12.98 -9.02
CA LEU A 37 0.77 12.95 -9.88
C LEU A 37 2.02 12.53 -9.09
N SER A 38 2.19 13.07 -7.88
CA SER A 38 3.29 12.71 -6.98
C SER A 38 3.22 11.23 -6.57
N LEU A 39 2.03 10.74 -6.22
CA LEU A 39 1.82 9.34 -5.88
C LEU A 39 2.13 8.41 -7.06
N LYS A 40 1.72 8.78 -8.27
CA LYS A 40 2.03 8.05 -9.51
C LYS A 40 3.53 8.07 -9.84
N PHE A 41 4.22 9.17 -9.55
CA PHE A 41 5.67 9.26 -9.73
C PHE A 41 6.42 8.27 -8.83
N VAL A 42 5.99 8.15 -7.56
CA VAL A 42 6.65 7.26 -6.59
C VAL A 42 6.31 5.78 -6.81
N PHE A 43 5.02 5.46 -6.98
CA PHE A 43 4.54 4.05 -7.00
C PHE A 43 4.17 3.54 -8.39
N GLY A 44 4.29 4.37 -9.44
CA GLY A 44 3.99 3.98 -10.81
C GLY A 44 2.54 3.53 -11.01
N SER A 45 2.37 2.46 -11.78
CA SER A 45 1.05 1.87 -12.06
C SER A 45 0.37 1.27 -10.84
N SER A 46 1.13 0.90 -9.80
CA SER A 46 0.59 0.35 -8.56
C SER A 46 -0.27 1.37 -7.81
N ALA A 47 0.05 2.67 -7.90
CA ALA A 47 -0.75 3.75 -7.33
C ALA A 47 -2.19 3.74 -7.90
N LEU A 48 -2.31 3.65 -9.22
CA LEU A 48 -3.60 3.69 -9.90
C LEU A 48 -4.46 2.47 -9.55
N GLN A 49 -3.84 1.29 -9.48
CA GLN A 49 -4.52 0.06 -9.07
C GLN A 49 -4.98 0.13 -7.61
N ALA A 50 -4.16 0.71 -6.72
CA ALA A 50 -4.52 0.90 -5.32
C ALA A 50 -5.68 1.89 -5.17
N LEU A 51 -5.67 3.01 -5.91
CA LEU A 51 -6.77 3.98 -5.89
C LEU A 51 -8.07 3.39 -6.43
N ASP A 52 -8.03 2.62 -7.52
CA ASP A 52 -9.23 1.94 -8.06
C ASP A 52 -9.89 1.00 -7.02
N LEU A 53 -9.09 0.31 -6.19
CA LEU A 53 -9.63 -0.51 -5.10
C LEU A 53 -10.33 0.32 -4.02
N VAL A 54 -9.80 1.50 -3.70
CA VAL A 54 -10.39 2.44 -2.73
C VAL A 54 -11.68 3.05 -3.29
N ASP A 55 -11.64 3.51 -4.53
CA ASP A 55 -12.79 4.13 -5.22
C ASP A 55 -13.97 3.16 -5.35
N ARG A 56 -13.68 1.87 -5.60
CA ARG A 56 -14.69 0.80 -5.64
C ARG A 56 -15.12 0.29 -4.27
N GLN A 57 -14.59 0.85 -3.17
CA GLN A 57 -14.83 0.37 -1.80
C GLN A 57 -14.59 -1.14 -1.65
N SER A 58 -13.60 -1.68 -2.37
CA SER A 58 -13.31 -3.11 -2.44
C SER A 58 -12.36 -3.57 -1.33
N ILE A 59 -12.25 -2.80 -0.24
CA ILE A 59 -11.36 -3.06 0.89
C ILE A 59 -12.16 -3.02 2.18
N THR A 60 -12.05 -4.10 2.97
CA THR A 60 -12.67 -4.24 4.28
C THR A 60 -11.59 -4.39 5.34
N LEU A 61 -11.59 -3.52 6.35
CA LEU A 61 -10.74 -3.67 7.53
C LEU A 61 -11.41 -4.62 8.54
N ILE A 62 -10.72 -5.71 8.88
CA ILE A 62 -11.09 -6.61 9.97
C ILE A 62 -10.20 -6.30 11.16
N SER A 63 -10.81 -5.90 12.27
CA SER A 63 -10.16 -5.72 13.57
C SER A 63 -10.49 -6.89 14.50
N SER A 64 -9.45 -7.42 15.14
CA SER A 64 -9.59 -8.37 16.25
C SER A 64 -9.64 -7.61 17.58
N PRO A 65 -10.40 -8.08 18.59
CA PRO A 65 -10.32 -7.57 19.96
C PRO A 65 -8.91 -7.60 20.55
N SER A 66 -8.02 -8.44 20.00
CA SER A 66 -6.61 -8.53 20.37
C SER A 66 -5.73 -7.40 19.80
N GLY A 67 -6.31 -6.40 19.13
CA GLY A 67 -5.57 -5.30 18.48
C GLY A 67 -4.91 -5.68 17.14
N ARG A 68 -5.18 -6.87 16.60
CA ARG A 68 -4.68 -7.27 15.28
C ARG A 68 -5.61 -6.72 14.19
N HIS A 69 -5.01 -6.18 13.13
CA HIS A 69 -5.71 -5.63 11.98
C HIS A 69 -5.32 -6.35 10.70
N VAL A 70 -6.32 -6.68 9.88
CA VAL A 70 -6.14 -7.34 8.59
C VAL A 70 -7.03 -6.66 7.58
N TYR A 71 -6.53 -6.44 6.37
CA TYR A 71 -7.32 -5.87 5.28
C TYR A 71 -7.73 -7.00 4.33
N GLN A 72 -9.03 -7.14 4.08
CA GLN A 72 -9.55 -7.99 3.02
C GLN A 72 -9.82 -7.16 1.78
N VAL A 73 -9.29 -7.59 0.65
CA VAL A 73 -9.39 -6.91 -0.65
C VAL A 73 -10.15 -7.80 -1.61
N LEU A 74 -11.24 -7.30 -2.17
CA LEU A 74 -12.00 -7.98 -3.21
C LEU A 74 -11.29 -7.79 -4.57
N GLY A 75 -10.78 -8.88 -5.13
CA GLY A 75 -10.19 -8.87 -6.46
C GLY A 75 -11.21 -8.76 -7.58
N SER A 76 -10.77 -8.36 -8.77
CA SER A 76 -11.58 -8.33 -9.99
C SER A 76 -12.16 -9.70 -10.39
N SER A 77 -11.55 -10.79 -9.93
CA SER A 77 -12.06 -12.17 -10.09
C SER A 77 -13.18 -12.55 -9.11
N GLY A 78 -13.58 -11.64 -8.21
CA GLY A 78 -14.52 -11.91 -7.12
C GLY A 78 -13.91 -12.66 -5.94
N LYS A 79 -12.62 -13.00 -5.98
CA LYS A 79 -11.91 -13.64 -4.87
C LYS A 79 -11.44 -12.61 -3.85
N MET A 80 -11.57 -12.93 -2.57
CA MET A 80 -11.00 -12.12 -1.49
C MET A 80 -9.53 -12.44 -1.27
N TYR A 81 -8.72 -11.39 -1.10
CA TYR A 81 -7.31 -11.48 -0.76
C TYR A 81 -7.07 -10.82 0.60
N THR A 82 -6.23 -11.47 1.39
CA THR A 82 -5.79 -10.97 2.69
C THR A 82 -4.50 -10.16 2.56
N CYS A 83 -4.51 -8.95 3.11
CA CYS A 83 -3.37 -8.04 3.25
C CYS A 83 -3.05 -7.84 4.73
N LEU A 84 -1.80 -8.11 5.11
CA LEU A 84 -1.26 -7.94 6.46
C LEU A 84 -0.27 -6.78 6.46
N ALA A 85 -0.70 -5.63 6.97
CA ALA A 85 0.13 -4.42 7.01
C ALA A 85 1.40 -4.60 7.86
N SER A 86 1.32 -5.40 8.93
CA SER A 86 2.44 -5.62 9.88
C SER A 86 3.66 -6.30 9.27
N CYS A 87 3.48 -7.09 8.22
CA CYS A 87 4.56 -7.82 7.53
C CYS A 87 4.58 -7.55 6.03
N HIS A 88 3.87 -6.49 5.57
CA HIS A 88 3.73 -6.12 4.17
C HIS A 88 3.42 -7.31 3.24
N TYR A 89 2.55 -8.21 3.71
CA TYR A 89 2.18 -9.42 2.98
C TYR A 89 0.81 -9.26 2.31
N CYS A 90 0.70 -9.79 1.08
CA CYS A 90 -0.58 -9.97 0.42
C CYS A 90 -0.70 -11.38 -0.16
N SER A 91 -1.87 -12.00 -0.02
CA SER A 91 -2.20 -13.30 -0.63
C SER A 91 -2.58 -13.23 -2.11
N CYS A 92 -2.52 -12.05 -2.73
CA CYS A 92 -2.88 -11.90 -4.14
C CYS A 92 -1.84 -12.54 -5.08
N PRO A 93 -2.26 -13.01 -6.26
CA PRO A 93 -1.35 -13.57 -7.25
C PRO A 93 -0.24 -12.58 -7.65
N ALA A 94 -0.58 -11.29 -7.82
CA ALA A 94 0.39 -10.27 -8.21
C ALA A 94 1.57 -10.18 -7.22
N PHE A 95 1.30 -10.27 -5.93
CA PHE A 95 2.33 -10.35 -4.89
C PHE A 95 3.12 -11.66 -4.98
N ALA A 96 2.44 -12.80 -5.07
CA ALA A 96 3.12 -14.10 -5.16
C ALA A 96 4.05 -14.21 -6.38
N PHE A 97 3.68 -13.64 -7.52
CA PHE A 97 4.52 -13.65 -8.72
C PHE A 97 5.63 -12.60 -8.68
N SER A 98 5.36 -11.40 -8.15
CA SER A 98 6.32 -10.28 -8.20
C SER A 98 7.34 -10.30 -7.07
N VAL A 99 6.95 -10.78 -5.88
CA VAL A 99 7.74 -10.73 -4.64
C VAL A 99 8.35 -12.10 -4.31
N LEU A 100 7.60 -13.19 -4.49
CA LEU A 100 8.07 -14.52 -4.08
C LEU A 100 8.84 -15.28 -5.17
N ARG A 101 8.62 -14.98 -6.46
CA ARG A 101 9.34 -15.64 -7.58
C ARG A 101 10.51 -14.83 -8.14
N LYS A 102 10.48 -13.51 -7.95
CA LYS A 102 11.57 -12.60 -8.30
C LYS A 102 12.18 -12.20 -6.96
N SER A 103 13.31 -12.81 -6.60
CA SER A 103 13.97 -12.69 -5.30
C SER A 103 14.55 -11.29 -5.05
N ASP A 104 13.72 -10.25 -5.09
CA ASP A 104 14.12 -8.84 -5.03
C ASP A 104 13.44 -8.06 -3.89
N SER A 105 12.78 -8.72 -2.95
CA SER A 105 12.01 -8.00 -1.94
C SER A 105 12.22 -8.53 -0.52
N LEU A 106 12.62 -7.58 0.34
CA LEU A 106 12.74 -7.62 1.80
C LEU A 106 11.40 -7.88 2.53
N LEU A 107 10.46 -8.58 1.88
CA LEU A 107 9.10 -8.81 2.38
C LEU A 107 9.06 -10.19 3.04
N GLY A 108 9.14 -10.15 4.37
CA GLY A 108 9.23 -11.32 5.22
C GLY A 108 8.02 -12.25 5.13
N HIS A 109 8.30 -13.55 5.14
CA HIS A 109 7.31 -14.57 5.36
C HIS A 109 6.65 -14.33 6.74
N CYS A 110 5.36 -14.03 6.76
CA CYS A 110 4.62 -13.88 8.01
C CYS A 110 4.51 -15.28 8.67
N ARG A 111 5.46 -15.64 9.55
CA ARG A 111 5.35 -16.83 10.39
C ARG A 111 4.22 -16.58 11.38
N SER A 112 3.07 -17.21 11.14
CA SER A 112 2.05 -17.42 12.16
C SER A 112 2.72 -18.15 13.34
N ASN A 113 2.92 -17.45 14.44
CA ASN A 113 3.09 -18.08 15.75
C ASN A 113 1.70 -18.25 16.37
#